data_AF-E9EQ26-F1
#
_entry.id   AF-E9EQ26-F1
#
_cell.length_a   1.000
_cell.length_b   1.000
_cell.length_c   1.000
_cell.angle_alpha   90.00
_cell.angle_beta   90.00
_cell.angle_gamma   90.00
#
_symmetry.space_group_name_H-M   'P 1'
#
loop_
_entity.id
_entity.type
_entity.pdbx_description
1 polymer ?
#
loop_
_entity_poly.entity_id
_entity_poly.type
_entity_poly.pdbx_seq_one_letter_code
_entity_poly.pdbx_strand_id
1 'polypeptide(L)'
;MSFTPLVPDITKRVLGLDDETVARIRKNLDPEPGDPRGFLAGVHYVVYSALGPGWYLNSLSCEAGQELCFQLTEFAASFDKLSQTERELDLLQWARHLVTVGSARYLYGPRNPIAEDQGLEAAFWAFDQGLGGLLMGVLPSLTASEAYQGRERLVTAFMKYFEAGHIKDGAQISRDRVRLEEQYGMNKQMIARSALSFIFASIVNTTTATFWMVLRLFANKKLLSIARREVAEALNASTEREGSKRLSIGI
;
A
#
# COMPACT_ATOMS: atom_id res chain seq x y z
N MET A 1 -13.76 -0.61 23.49
CA MET A 1 -13.24 0.78 23.52
C MET A 1 -12.97 1.19 22.08
N SER A 2 -13.45 2.36 21.65
CA SER A 2 -13.15 2.88 20.31
C SER A 2 -11.72 3.41 20.25
N PHE A 3 -10.99 3.08 19.20
CA PHE A 3 -9.65 3.62 18.92
C PHE A 3 -9.71 5.00 18.24
N THR A 4 -10.87 5.38 17.68
CA THR A 4 -11.08 6.62 16.91
C THR A 4 -10.59 7.88 17.62
N PRO A 5 -10.79 8.07 18.95
CA PRO A 5 -10.32 9.28 19.64
C PRO A 5 -8.80 9.50 19.60
N LEU A 6 -8.01 8.44 19.42
CA LEU A 6 -6.54 8.49 19.38
C LEU A 6 -5.98 8.78 17.98
N VAL A 7 -6.79 8.57 16.93
CA VAL A 7 -6.34 8.68 15.53
C VAL A 7 -5.73 10.05 15.20
N PRO A 8 -6.29 11.20 15.61
CA PRO A 8 -5.69 12.50 15.29
C PRO A 8 -4.29 12.69 15.87
N ASP A 9 -4.05 12.24 17.11
CA ASP A 9 -2.76 12.41 17.78
C ASP A 9 -1.71 11.44 17.24
N ILE A 10 -2.13 10.22 16.89
CA ILE A 10 -1.26 9.23 16.24
C ILE A 10 -0.84 9.73 14.86
N THR A 11 -1.79 10.14 14.02
CA THR A 11 -1.50 10.59 12.66
C THR A 11 -0.69 11.88 12.64
N LYS A 12 -0.91 12.79 13.59
CA LYS A 12 -0.06 13.97 13.80
C LYS A 12 1.41 13.60 13.93
N ARG A 13 1.72 12.69 14.85
CA ARG A 13 3.12 12.34 15.18
C ARG A 13 3.75 11.48 14.10
N VAL A 14 3.04 10.45 13.67
CA VAL A 14 3.53 9.46 12.70
C VAL A 14 3.71 10.11 11.33
N LEU A 15 2.69 10.80 10.81
CA LEU A 15 2.72 11.36 9.45
C LEU A 15 3.31 12.78 9.40
N GLY A 16 3.43 13.44 10.57
CA GLY A 16 3.92 14.81 10.68
C GLY A 16 2.88 15.85 10.26
N LEU A 17 1.58 15.59 10.48
CA LEU A 17 0.51 16.53 10.13
C LEU A 17 0.59 17.81 10.98
N ASP A 18 0.17 18.93 10.38
CA ASP A 18 0.06 20.20 11.10
C ASP A 18 -1.18 20.26 12.01
N ASP A 19 -1.18 21.25 12.91
CA ASP A 19 -2.24 21.43 13.90
C ASP A 19 -3.61 21.70 13.27
N GLU A 20 -3.62 22.43 12.15
CA GLU A 20 -4.84 22.77 11.43
C GLU A 20 -5.49 21.52 10.83
N THR A 21 -4.71 20.67 10.18
CA THR A 21 -5.16 19.39 9.62
C THR A 21 -5.64 18.46 10.72
N VAL A 22 -4.92 18.37 11.83
CA VAL A 22 -5.33 17.55 12.98
C VAL A 22 -6.63 18.06 13.59
N ALA A 23 -6.83 19.38 13.67
CA ALA A 23 -8.08 19.97 14.13
C ALA A 23 -9.25 19.64 13.18
N ARG A 24 -9.01 19.58 11.87
CA ARG A 24 -10.00 19.13 10.87
C ARG A 24 -10.33 17.65 11.04
N ILE A 25 -9.32 16.78 11.21
CA ILE A 25 -9.50 15.34 11.45
C ILE A 25 -10.30 15.07 12.73
N ARG A 26 -10.08 15.87 13.79
CA ARG A 26 -10.75 15.72 15.09
C ARG A 26 -12.24 16.11 15.09
N LYS A 27 -12.74 16.77 14.04
CA LYS A 27 -14.16 17.12 13.96
C LYS A 27 -15.00 15.89 13.65
N ASN A 28 -16.06 15.69 14.44
CA ASN A 28 -17.06 14.63 14.27
C ASN A 28 -16.42 13.25 14.08
N LEU A 29 -15.55 12.85 15.03
CA LEU A 29 -14.80 11.60 14.98
C LEU A 29 -15.68 10.35 14.97
N ASP A 30 -16.67 10.31 15.86
CA ASP A 30 -17.64 9.22 15.99
C ASP A 30 -19.06 9.82 15.90
N PRO A 31 -19.53 10.24 14.71
CA PRO A 31 -20.83 10.89 14.57
C PRO A 31 -21.96 9.88 14.79
N GLU A 32 -23.00 10.26 15.53
CA GLU A 32 -24.20 9.45 15.70
C GLU A 32 -25.07 9.45 14.43
N PRO A 33 -26.02 8.51 14.26
CA PRO A 33 -26.95 8.53 13.15
C PRO A 33 -27.72 9.87 13.07
N GLY A 34 -27.46 10.65 12.02
CA GLY A 34 -28.05 11.97 11.80
C GLY A 34 -27.09 13.14 11.99
N ASP A 35 -25.94 12.92 12.63
CA ASP A 35 -24.92 13.96 12.82
C ASP A 35 -24.16 14.27 11.52
N PRO A 36 -23.62 15.49 11.38
CA PRO A 36 -22.74 15.83 10.27
C PRO A 36 -21.50 14.93 10.26
N ARG A 37 -21.21 14.30 9.11
CA ARG A 37 -20.04 13.43 8.96
C ARG A 37 -18.74 14.22 9.12
N GLY A 38 -17.78 13.63 9.83
CA GLY A 38 -16.40 14.11 9.92
C GLY A 38 -15.48 13.50 8.87
N PHE A 39 -14.22 13.94 8.87
CA PHE A 39 -13.21 13.47 7.93
C PHE A 39 -13.02 11.95 8.00
N LEU A 40 -12.87 11.38 9.20
CA LEU A 40 -12.66 9.94 9.37
C LEU A 40 -13.85 9.11 8.89
N ALA A 41 -15.09 9.58 9.11
CA ALA A 41 -16.28 8.95 8.55
C ALA A 41 -16.28 9.00 7.00
N GLY A 42 -15.77 10.09 6.41
CA GLY A 42 -15.54 10.20 4.97
C GLY A 42 -14.51 9.20 4.45
N VAL A 43 -13.38 9.06 5.14
CA VAL A 43 -12.33 8.08 4.80
C VAL A 43 -12.87 6.67 4.87
N HIS A 44 -13.60 6.35 5.96
CA HIS A 44 -14.26 5.06 6.14
C HIS A 44 -15.22 4.77 4.98
N TYR A 45 -16.05 5.75 4.60
CA TYR A 45 -16.94 5.63 3.45
C TYR A 45 -16.20 5.37 2.13
N VAL A 46 -15.12 6.10 1.84
CA VAL A 46 -14.29 5.88 0.63
C VAL A 46 -13.75 4.45 0.61
N VAL A 47 -13.15 4.00 1.71
CA VAL A 47 -12.56 2.66 1.81
C VAL A 47 -13.63 1.57 1.68
N TYR A 48 -14.74 1.67 2.40
CA TYR A 48 -15.80 0.67 2.35
C TYR A 48 -16.53 0.63 1.00
N SER A 49 -16.72 1.77 0.34
CA SER A 49 -17.34 1.81 -0.99
C SER A 49 -16.42 1.20 -2.04
N ALA A 50 -15.11 1.43 -1.92
CA ALA A 50 -14.11 0.93 -2.84
C ALA A 50 -13.79 -0.56 -2.63
N LEU A 51 -13.77 -1.02 -1.39
CA LEU A 51 -13.41 -2.41 -1.04
C LEU A 51 -14.63 -3.29 -0.75
N GLY A 52 -15.84 -2.78 -1.03
CA GLY A 52 -17.07 -3.57 -1.01
C GLY A 52 -17.18 -4.49 -2.22
N PRO A 53 -18.02 -5.54 -2.16
CA PRO A 53 -18.29 -6.41 -3.30
C PRO A 53 -18.79 -5.60 -4.51
N GLY A 54 -18.15 -5.77 -5.66
CA GLY A 54 -18.56 -5.08 -6.88
C GLY A 54 -17.46 -5.05 -7.94
N TRP A 55 -17.80 -4.48 -9.11
CA TRP A 55 -16.93 -4.43 -10.28
C TRP A 55 -15.57 -3.78 -9.97
N TYR A 56 -15.55 -2.74 -9.14
CA TYR A 56 -14.34 -1.97 -8.87
C TYR A 56 -13.33 -2.79 -8.07
N LEU A 57 -13.79 -3.47 -7.02
CA LEU A 57 -12.94 -4.37 -6.24
C LEU A 57 -12.38 -5.50 -7.12
N ASN A 58 -13.21 -6.06 -8.01
CA ASN A 58 -12.76 -7.10 -8.95
C ASN A 58 -11.69 -6.56 -9.90
N SER A 59 -11.89 -5.37 -10.48
CA SER A 59 -10.92 -4.70 -11.36
C SER A 59 -9.61 -4.42 -10.63
N LEU A 60 -9.68 -3.83 -9.43
CA LEU A 60 -8.50 -3.51 -8.62
C LEU A 60 -7.72 -4.77 -8.23
N SER A 61 -8.43 -5.85 -7.89
CA SER A 61 -7.82 -7.14 -7.56
C SER A 61 -7.15 -7.78 -8.79
N CYS A 62 -7.77 -7.65 -9.96
CA CYS A 62 -7.20 -8.10 -11.24
C CYS A 62 -5.91 -7.32 -11.57
N GLU A 63 -5.94 -5.99 -11.49
CA GLU A 63 -4.77 -5.13 -11.70
C GLU A 63 -3.62 -5.49 -10.74
N ALA A 64 -3.92 -5.67 -9.45
CA ALA A 64 -2.93 -6.09 -8.46
C ALA A 64 -2.33 -7.47 -8.77
N GLY A 65 -3.17 -8.44 -9.18
CA GLY A 65 -2.74 -9.78 -9.58
C GLY A 65 -1.88 -9.77 -10.86
N GLN A 66 -2.25 -8.97 -11.86
CA GLN A 66 -1.50 -8.81 -13.10
C GLN A 66 -0.12 -8.19 -12.84
N GLU A 67 -0.06 -7.16 -12.02
CA GLU A 67 1.20 -6.52 -11.60
C GLU A 67 2.12 -7.52 -10.89
N LEU A 68 1.57 -8.33 -9.98
CA LEU A 68 2.33 -9.40 -9.32
C LEU A 68 2.88 -10.42 -10.33
N CYS A 69 2.05 -10.84 -11.30
CA CYS A 69 2.49 -11.78 -12.34
C CYS A 69 3.61 -11.20 -13.21
N PHE A 70 3.52 -9.91 -13.54
CA PHE A 70 4.55 -9.20 -14.28
C PHE A 70 5.88 -9.21 -13.51
N GLN A 71 5.86 -8.80 -12.23
CA GLN A 71 7.07 -8.79 -11.40
C GLN A 71 7.68 -10.18 -11.20
N LEU A 72 6.85 -11.22 -11.00
CA LEU A 72 7.35 -12.59 -10.91
C LEU A 72 7.98 -13.07 -12.22
N THR A 73 7.43 -12.67 -13.36
CA THR A 73 7.99 -12.99 -14.69
C THR A 73 9.33 -12.29 -14.91
N GLU A 74 9.43 -11.00 -14.55
CA GLU A 74 10.69 -10.26 -14.63
C GLU A 74 11.75 -10.84 -13.67
N PHE A 75 11.34 -11.19 -12.46
CA PHE A 75 12.21 -11.84 -11.48
C PHE A 75 12.74 -13.18 -12.01
N ALA A 76 11.87 -14.03 -12.57
CA ALA A 76 12.30 -15.30 -13.19
C ALA A 76 13.25 -15.08 -14.37
N ALA A 77 12.95 -14.14 -15.27
CA ALA A 77 13.82 -13.80 -16.39
C ALA A 77 15.20 -13.24 -15.98
N SER A 78 15.31 -12.71 -14.75
CA SER A 78 16.60 -12.26 -14.21
C SER A 78 17.58 -13.41 -13.94
N PHE A 79 17.09 -14.63 -13.68
CA PHE A 79 17.93 -15.82 -13.50
C PHE A 79 18.61 -16.20 -14.82
N ASP A 80 17.86 -16.17 -15.93
CA ASP A 80 18.37 -16.47 -17.27
C ASP A 80 19.49 -15.51 -17.68
N LYS A 81 19.32 -14.21 -17.39
CA LYS A 81 20.31 -13.17 -17.69
C LYS A 81 21.63 -13.35 -16.94
N LEU A 82 21.57 -13.89 -15.73
CA LEU A 82 22.75 -14.09 -14.88
C LEU A 82 23.43 -15.46 -15.13
N SER A 83 22.90 -16.30 -16.02
CA SER A 83 23.33 -17.70 -16.19
C SER A 83 23.34 -18.47 -14.87
N GLN A 84 22.45 -18.10 -13.94
CA GLN A 84 22.34 -18.71 -12.62
C GLN A 84 21.17 -19.68 -12.60
N THR A 85 21.43 -20.94 -12.24
CA THR A 85 20.37 -21.94 -12.04
C THR A 85 19.73 -21.86 -10.66
N GLU A 86 20.45 -21.28 -9.70
CA GLU A 86 20.03 -21.13 -8.31
C GLU A 86 20.56 -19.80 -7.74
N ARG A 87 19.77 -19.17 -6.85
CA ARG A 87 20.14 -17.96 -6.14
C ARG A 87 19.56 -18.01 -4.73
N GLU A 88 20.41 -17.79 -3.73
CA GLU A 88 19.96 -17.57 -2.37
C GLU A 88 19.29 -16.20 -2.28
N LEU A 89 18.12 -16.14 -1.64
CA LEU A 89 17.36 -14.91 -1.45
C LEU A 89 16.94 -14.76 0.01
N ASP A 90 16.98 -13.52 0.50
CA ASP A 90 16.27 -13.17 1.72
C ASP A 90 14.77 -13.10 1.38
N LEU A 91 14.01 -14.07 1.87
CA LEU A 91 12.58 -14.20 1.57
C LEU A 91 11.76 -12.99 2.06
N LEU A 92 12.15 -12.39 3.20
CA LEU A 92 11.46 -11.22 3.71
C LEU A 92 11.79 -10.00 2.86
N GLN A 93 13.06 -9.78 2.52
CA GLN A 93 13.46 -8.68 1.64
C GLN A 93 12.81 -8.80 0.26
N TRP A 94 12.74 -10.01 -0.29
CA TRP A 94 12.06 -10.27 -1.56
C TRP A 94 10.55 -9.98 -1.48
N ALA A 95 9.87 -10.43 -0.43
CA ALA A 95 8.45 -10.12 -0.22
C ALA A 95 8.20 -8.62 -0.03
N ARG A 96 9.08 -7.93 0.71
CA ARG A 96 9.05 -6.47 0.89
C ARG A 96 9.09 -5.75 -0.45
N HIS A 97 10.03 -6.13 -1.32
CA HIS A 97 10.19 -5.52 -2.63
C HIS A 97 8.95 -5.74 -3.51
N LEU A 98 8.55 -7.00 -3.66
CA LEU A 98 7.43 -7.40 -4.51
C LEU A 98 6.12 -6.67 -4.15
N VAL A 99 5.81 -6.61 -2.85
CA VAL A 99 4.61 -5.94 -2.37
C VAL A 99 4.74 -4.42 -2.43
N THR A 100 5.90 -3.85 -2.10
CA THR A 100 6.09 -2.39 -2.13
C THR A 100 5.93 -1.83 -3.54
N VAL A 101 6.63 -2.43 -4.51
CA VAL A 101 6.56 -2.02 -5.91
C VAL A 101 5.17 -2.29 -6.48
N GLY A 102 4.59 -3.47 -6.22
CA GLY A 102 3.27 -3.83 -6.71
C GLY A 102 2.18 -2.90 -6.21
N SER A 103 2.11 -2.68 -4.89
CA SER A 103 1.15 -1.76 -4.28
C SER A 103 1.29 -0.33 -4.77
N ALA A 104 2.52 0.16 -4.95
CA ALA A 104 2.72 1.48 -5.50
C ALA A 104 2.24 1.59 -6.96
N ARG A 105 2.50 0.56 -7.78
CA ARG A 105 2.07 0.49 -9.18
C ARG A 105 0.55 0.48 -9.34
N TYR A 106 -0.16 -0.46 -8.70
CA TYR A 106 -1.61 -0.55 -8.91
C TYR A 106 -2.38 0.56 -8.18
N LEU A 107 -1.88 1.14 -7.07
CA LEU A 107 -2.59 2.23 -6.37
C LEU A 107 -2.28 3.62 -6.92
N TYR A 108 -1.05 3.88 -7.38
CA TYR A 108 -0.58 5.21 -7.79
C TYR A 108 -0.08 5.25 -9.23
N GLY A 109 -0.34 4.20 -10.01
CA GLY A 109 -0.05 4.16 -11.42
C GLY A 109 1.46 4.07 -11.74
N PRO A 110 1.82 4.23 -13.03
CA PRO A 110 3.18 3.94 -13.49
C PRO A 110 4.23 4.97 -13.09
N ARG A 111 3.82 6.19 -12.73
CA ARG A 111 4.70 7.28 -12.28
C ARG A 111 4.65 7.48 -10.76
N ASN A 112 4.34 6.42 -10.02
CA ASN A 112 4.29 6.49 -8.56
C ASN A 112 5.67 6.82 -7.97
N PRO A 113 5.73 7.40 -6.76
CA PRO A 113 7.01 7.78 -6.15
C PRO A 113 8.04 6.65 -6.09
N ILE A 114 7.65 5.43 -5.70
CA ILE A 114 8.55 4.28 -5.55
C ILE A 114 9.22 3.91 -6.89
N ALA A 115 8.50 4.05 -8.01
CA ALA A 115 9.04 3.79 -9.33
C ALA A 115 10.04 4.84 -9.83
N GLU A 116 9.93 6.09 -9.36
CA GLU A 116 10.74 7.22 -9.82
C GLU A 116 12.04 7.40 -9.01
N ASP A 117 12.10 6.92 -7.77
CA ASP A 117 13.30 6.94 -6.91
C ASP A 117 13.51 5.58 -6.23
N GLN A 118 14.54 4.85 -6.69
CA GLN A 118 14.93 3.54 -6.17
C GLN A 118 15.25 3.54 -4.66
N GLY A 119 15.62 4.70 -4.10
CA GLY A 119 15.89 4.84 -2.68
C GLY A 119 14.65 5.00 -1.80
N LEU A 120 13.45 5.15 -2.38
CA LEU A 120 12.22 5.35 -1.60
C LEU A 120 11.65 4.07 -1.00
N GLU A 121 11.93 2.90 -1.58
CA GLU A 121 11.57 1.63 -0.94
C GLU A 121 12.31 1.49 0.40
N ALA A 122 13.62 1.73 0.41
CA ALA A 122 14.41 1.72 1.64
C ALA A 122 13.93 2.80 2.63
N ALA A 123 13.59 3.99 2.14
CA ALA A 123 13.02 5.06 2.96
C ALA A 123 11.68 4.66 3.60
N PHE A 124 10.82 3.94 2.86
CA PHE A 124 9.56 3.40 3.37
C PHE A 124 9.78 2.38 4.49
N TRP A 125 10.69 1.43 4.30
CA TRP A 125 10.95 0.43 5.34
C TRP A 125 11.69 1.01 6.55
N ALA A 126 12.49 2.06 6.40
CA ALA A 126 13.04 2.82 7.52
C ALA A 126 11.94 3.55 8.30
N PHE A 127 10.98 4.15 7.60
CA PHE A 127 9.79 4.76 8.21
C PHE A 127 8.94 3.73 8.98
N ASP A 128 8.67 2.57 8.39
CA ASP A 128 7.94 1.47 9.03
C ASP A 128 8.64 0.98 10.31
N GLN A 129 9.95 0.69 10.24
CA GLN A 129 10.70 0.15 11.37
C GLN A 129 10.78 1.11 12.56
N GLY A 130 10.86 2.42 12.32
CA GLY A 130 10.93 3.42 13.38
C GLY A 130 9.60 4.08 13.75
N LEU A 131 8.45 3.50 13.35
CA LEU A 131 7.11 3.99 13.68
C LEU A 131 6.90 4.24 15.17
N GLY A 132 7.40 3.34 16.02
CA GLY A 132 7.31 3.49 17.48
C GLY A 132 8.02 4.75 17.98
N GLY A 133 9.20 5.05 17.43
CA GLY A 133 9.94 6.28 17.76
C GLY A 133 9.22 7.54 17.30
N LEU A 134 8.64 7.53 16.09
CA LEU A 134 7.80 8.63 15.61
C LEU A 134 6.56 8.85 16.47
N LEU A 135 5.91 7.77 16.92
CA LEU A 135 4.74 7.82 17.80
C LEU A 135 5.05 8.41 19.18
N MET A 136 6.24 8.09 19.74
CA MET A 136 6.71 8.69 20.99
C MET A 136 6.90 10.20 20.84
N GLY A 137 7.37 10.67 19.68
CA GLY A 137 7.40 12.09 19.32
C GLY A 137 8.44 12.94 20.05
N VAL A 138 9.39 12.33 20.76
CA VAL A 138 10.44 13.03 21.51
C VAL A 138 11.58 13.42 20.56
N LEU A 139 11.58 14.63 20.01
CA LEU A 139 12.61 15.10 19.05
C LEU A 139 12.90 14.04 17.95
N PRO A 140 11.90 13.65 17.14
CA PRO A 140 11.99 12.47 16.25
C PRO A 140 13.10 12.58 15.20
N SER A 141 13.52 13.80 14.82
CA SER A 141 14.68 14.00 13.94
C SER A 141 15.99 13.50 14.54
N LEU A 142 16.06 13.31 15.86
CA LEU A 142 17.21 12.81 16.60
C LEU A 142 16.98 11.39 17.14
N THR A 143 15.84 11.15 17.79
CA THR A 143 15.56 9.87 18.48
C THR A 143 15.02 8.78 17.56
N ALA A 144 14.50 9.16 16.39
CA ALA A 144 13.97 8.27 15.36
C ALA A 144 14.43 8.76 13.97
N SER A 145 15.70 9.17 13.88
CA SER A 145 16.23 9.95 12.75
C SER A 145 16.04 9.27 11.40
N GLU A 146 16.29 7.97 11.30
CA GLU A 146 16.09 7.20 10.06
C GLU A 146 14.63 7.18 9.61
N ALA A 147 13.70 6.94 10.54
CA ALA A 147 12.27 6.94 10.24
C ALA A 147 11.75 8.34 9.92
N TYR A 148 12.24 9.36 10.63
CA TYR A 148 11.93 10.76 10.34
C TYR A 148 12.40 11.14 8.93
N GLN A 149 13.65 10.84 8.59
CA GLN A 149 14.20 11.12 7.25
C GLN A 149 13.47 10.32 6.16
N GLY A 150 13.17 9.04 6.42
CA GLY A 150 12.40 8.19 5.51
C GLY A 150 11.01 8.77 5.21
N ARG A 151 10.31 9.22 6.26
CA ARG A 151 9.04 9.93 6.15
C ARG A 151 9.15 11.19 5.29
N GLU A 152 10.09 12.09 5.60
CA GLU A 152 10.21 13.35 4.87
C GLU A 152 10.61 13.15 3.39
N ARG A 153 11.42 12.12 3.08
CA ARG A 153 11.71 11.73 1.69
C ARG A 153 10.46 11.26 0.94
N LEU A 154 9.67 10.37 1.56
CA LEU A 154 8.39 9.92 0.99
C LEU A 154 7.42 11.09 0.77
N VAL A 155 7.27 11.97 1.76
CA VAL A 155 6.41 13.16 1.66
C VAL A 155 6.84 14.05 0.49
N THR A 156 8.14 14.32 0.37
CA THR A 156 8.69 15.11 -0.74
C THR A 156 8.39 14.49 -2.09
N ALA A 157 8.53 13.16 -2.21
CA ALA A 157 8.26 12.46 -3.46
C ALA A 157 6.76 12.45 -3.81
N PHE A 158 5.89 12.24 -2.82
CA PHE A 158 4.44 12.36 -2.99
C PHE A 158 4.01 13.78 -3.35
N MET A 159 4.63 14.82 -2.78
CA MET A 159 4.37 16.20 -3.19
C MET A 159 4.65 16.41 -4.68
N LYS A 160 5.82 15.99 -5.17
CA LYS A 160 6.16 16.06 -6.61
C LYS A 160 5.15 15.31 -7.47
N TYR A 161 4.77 14.11 -7.05
CA TYR A 161 3.76 13.28 -7.74
C TYR A 161 2.40 14.00 -7.85
N PHE A 162 1.92 14.63 -6.77
CA PHE A 162 0.66 15.38 -6.78
C PHE A 162 0.77 16.69 -7.55
N GLU A 163 1.89 17.41 -7.46
CA GLU A 163 2.13 18.64 -8.21
C GLU A 163 2.16 18.41 -9.72
N ALA A 164 2.74 17.29 -10.16
CA ALA A 164 2.76 16.88 -11.55
C ALA A 164 1.40 16.30 -12.04
N GLY A 165 0.39 16.26 -11.17
CA GLY A 165 -0.95 15.75 -11.49
C GLY A 165 -0.97 14.26 -11.84
N HIS A 166 0.02 13.48 -11.38
CA HIS A 166 0.14 12.06 -11.73
C HIS A 166 -0.92 11.19 -11.04
N ILE A 167 -1.56 11.69 -9.97
CA ILE A 167 -2.68 11.02 -9.30
C ILE A 167 -3.84 10.66 -10.23
N LYS A 168 -4.01 11.36 -11.35
CA LYS A 168 -5.02 11.03 -12.37
C LYS A 168 -4.85 9.61 -12.93
N ASP A 169 -3.63 9.08 -12.94
CA ASP A 169 -3.28 7.74 -13.42
C ASP A 169 -3.29 6.68 -12.32
N GLY A 170 -3.53 7.06 -11.05
CA GLY A 170 -3.64 6.13 -9.92
C GLY A 170 -5.04 5.51 -9.81
N ALA A 171 -5.20 4.47 -8.99
CA ALA A 171 -6.48 3.80 -8.76
C ALA A 171 -7.58 4.76 -8.27
N GLN A 172 -8.84 4.43 -8.55
CA GLN A 172 -9.98 5.26 -8.13
C GLN A 172 -9.99 5.54 -6.62
N ILE A 173 -9.73 4.55 -5.77
CA ILE A 173 -9.65 4.73 -4.31
C ILE A 173 -8.61 5.78 -3.90
N SER A 174 -7.45 5.81 -4.57
CA SER A 174 -6.39 6.79 -4.33
C SER A 174 -6.84 8.20 -4.75
N ARG A 175 -7.52 8.33 -5.90
CA ARG A 175 -8.07 9.61 -6.38
C ARG A 175 -9.20 10.12 -5.49
N ASP A 176 -10.12 9.25 -5.12
CA ASP A 176 -11.27 9.58 -4.28
C ASP A 176 -10.82 10.04 -2.87
N ARG A 177 -9.79 9.39 -2.33
CA ARG A 177 -9.13 9.79 -1.08
C ARG A 177 -8.51 11.18 -1.18
N VAL A 178 -7.75 11.48 -2.24
CA VAL A 178 -7.15 12.81 -2.43
C VAL A 178 -8.25 13.88 -2.57
N ARG A 179 -9.30 13.60 -3.36
CA ARG A 179 -10.45 14.51 -3.51
C ARG A 179 -11.14 14.78 -2.17
N LEU A 180 -11.29 13.76 -1.32
CA LEU A 180 -11.86 13.92 0.01
C LEU A 180 -10.99 14.87 0.87
N GLU A 181 -9.68 14.71 0.85
CA GLU A 181 -8.77 15.57 1.62
C GLU A 181 -8.82 17.03 1.16
N GLU A 182 -8.89 17.26 -0.15
CA GLU A 182 -9.10 18.59 -0.74
C GLU A 182 -10.44 19.21 -0.30
N GLN A 183 -11.53 18.43 -0.27
CA GLN A 183 -12.84 18.88 0.22
C GLN A 183 -12.80 19.28 1.70
N TYR A 184 -11.96 18.63 2.49
CA TYR A 184 -11.73 19.01 3.89
C TYR A 184 -10.70 20.13 4.05
N GLY A 185 -10.19 20.70 2.96
CA GLY A 185 -9.31 21.87 2.94
C GLY A 185 -7.86 21.57 3.29
N MET A 186 -7.40 20.32 3.11
CA MET A 186 -5.99 19.99 3.27
C MET A 186 -5.18 20.56 2.11
N ASN A 187 -4.02 21.14 2.41
CA ASN A 187 -3.07 21.57 1.38
C ASN A 187 -2.30 20.35 0.81
N LYS A 188 -1.59 20.55 -0.31
CA LYS A 188 -0.84 19.47 -0.99
C LYS A 188 0.19 18.78 -0.10
N GLN A 189 0.84 19.51 0.81
CA GLN A 189 1.81 18.92 1.73
C GLN A 189 1.12 17.97 2.71
N MET A 190 -0.05 18.34 3.23
CA MET A 190 -0.83 17.51 4.14
C MET A 190 -1.45 16.30 3.45
N ILE A 191 -1.90 16.46 2.19
CA ILE A 191 -2.30 15.35 1.33
C ILE A 191 -1.13 14.38 1.13
N ALA A 192 0.07 14.89 0.84
CA ALA A 192 1.27 14.07 0.68
C ALA A 192 1.65 13.31 1.96
N ARG A 193 1.61 13.97 3.12
CA ARG A 193 1.81 13.32 4.43
C ARG A 193 0.77 12.26 4.72
N SER A 194 -0.49 12.57 4.47
CA SER A 194 -1.58 11.63 4.70
C SER A 194 -1.45 10.42 3.76
N ALA A 195 -0.95 10.58 2.53
CA ALA A 195 -0.78 9.49 1.56
C ALA A 195 0.14 8.37 2.09
N LEU A 196 1.09 8.69 2.96
CA LEU A 196 1.94 7.71 3.64
C LEU A 196 1.12 6.69 4.44
N SER A 197 0.01 7.10 5.08
CA SER A 197 -0.84 6.17 5.81
C SER A 197 -1.50 5.13 4.90
N PHE A 198 -1.86 5.54 3.68
CA PHE A 198 -2.57 4.70 2.74
C PHE A 198 -1.65 3.68 2.07
N ILE A 199 -0.46 4.12 1.64
CA ILE A 199 0.57 3.21 1.11
C ILE A 199 1.12 2.29 2.22
N PHE A 200 1.22 2.77 3.47
CA PHE A 200 1.56 1.94 4.61
C PHE A 200 0.54 0.82 4.82
N ALA A 201 -0.75 1.16 4.82
CA ALA A 201 -1.83 0.19 5.00
C ALA A 201 -1.88 -0.89 3.91
N SER A 202 -1.51 -0.55 2.67
CA SER A 202 -1.48 -1.51 1.56
C SER A 202 -0.25 -2.41 1.56
N ILE A 203 0.90 -1.95 2.06
CA ILE A 203 2.16 -2.68 1.96
C ILE A 203 2.42 -3.59 3.16
N VAL A 204 2.33 -3.09 4.40
CA VAL A 204 2.97 -3.77 5.55
C VAL A 204 2.31 -5.10 5.90
N ASN A 205 0.97 -5.11 6.00
CA ASN A 205 0.22 -6.33 6.29
C ASN A 205 0.32 -7.34 5.14
N THR A 206 0.23 -6.87 3.90
CA THR A 206 0.34 -7.70 2.69
C THR A 206 1.73 -8.34 2.58
N THR A 207 2.79 -7.59 2.89
CA THR A 207 4.17 -8.10 2.94
C THR A 207 4.31 -9.20 3.98
N THR A 208 3.84 -8.93 5.21
CA THR A 208 3.95 -9.87 6.33
C THR A 208 3.16 -11.15 6.04
N ALA A 209 1.94 -11.03 5.53
CA ALA A 209 1.12 -12.16 5.12
C ALA A 209 1.80 -12.97 4.01
N THR A 210 2.32 -12.31 2.97
CA THR A 210 3.01 -12.95 1.85
C THR A 210 4.24 -13.73 2.31
N PHE A 211 5.08 -13.12 3.14
CA PHE A 211 6.25 -13.77 3.71
C PHE A 211 5.87 -15.07 4.46
N TRP A 212 4.93 -14.99 5.40
CA TRP A 212 4.54 -16.16 6.20
C TRP A 212 3.83 -17.23 5.38
N MET A 213 2.99 -16.84 4.41
CA MET A 213 2.34 -17.77 3.50
C MET A 213 3.36 -18.55 2.67
N VAL A 214 4.29 -17.86 2.00
CA VAL A 214 5.32 -18.51 1.17
C VAL A 214 6.22 -19.40 2.04
N LEU A 215 6.69 -18.89 3.19
CA LEU A 215 7.52 -19.66 4.10
C LEU A 215 6.80 -20.95 4.54
N ARG A 216 5.53 -20.87 4.93
CA ARG A 216 4.77 -22.03 5.41
C ARG A 216 4.48 -23.05 4.31
N LEU A 217 4.18 -22.59 3.09
CA LEU A 217 4.00 -23.46 1.93
C LEU A 217 5.27 -24.26 1.66
N PHE A 218 6.42 -23.60 1.54
CA PHE A 218 7.68 -24.26 1.20
C PHE A 218 8.28 -25.10 2.35
N ALA A 219 7.94 -24.79 3.61
CA ALA A 219 8.33 -25.61 4.76
C ALA A 219 7.57 -26.94 4.88
N ASN A 220 6.44 -27.12 4.17
CA ASN A 220 5.62 -28.33 4.24
C ASN A 220 5.30 -28.88 2.85
N LYS A 221 6.01 -29.95 2.44
CA LYS A 221 5.86 -30.58 1.12
C LYS A 221 4.42 -31.03 0.81
N LYS A 222 3.66 -31.51 1.80
CA LYS A 222 2.27 -31.94 1.61
C LYS A 222 1.38 -30.73 1.30
N LEU A 223 1.52 -29.65 2.07
CA LEU A 223 0.76 -28.42 1.87
C LEU A 223 1.10 -27.78 0.51
N LEU A 224 2.39 -27.72 0.15
CA LEU A 224 2.82 -27.21 -1.15
C LEU A 224 2.22 -27.99 -2.33
N SER A 225 2.20 -29.33 -2.22
CA SER A 225 1.62 -30.20 -3.24
C SER A 225 0.11 -29.95 -3.43
N ILE A 226 -0.62 -29.79 -2.32
CA ILE A 226 -2.05 -29.46 -2.34
C ILE A 226 -2.28 -28.11 -3.03
N ALA A 227 -1.58 -27.06 -2.59
CA ALA A 227 -1.73 -25.72 -3.16
C ALA A 227 -1.41 -25.69 -4.67
N ARG A 228 -0.34 -26.37 -5.10
CA ARG A 228 0.01 -26.47 -6.53
C ARG A 228 -1.07 -27.17 -7.36
N ARG A 229 -1.66 -28.25 -6.82
CA ARG A 229 -2.75 -28.96 -7.47
C ARG A 229 -3.99 -28.07 -7.61
N GLU A 230 -4.40 -27.40 -6.53
CA GLU A 230 -5.57 -26.50 -6.54
C GLU A 230 -5.40 -25.36 -7.55
N VAL A 231 -4.21 -24.74 -7.61
CA VAL A 231 -3.91 -23.71 -8.61
C VAL A 231 -3.96 -24.27 -10.04
N ALA A 232 -3.44 -25.47 -10.28
CA ALA A 232 -3.49 -26.12 -11.60
C ALA A 232 -4.93 -26.47 -12.02
N GLU A 233 -5.75 -26.95 -11.08
CA GLU A 233 -7.18 -27.24 -11.31
C GLU A 233 -7.95 -25.95 -11.63
N ALA A 234 -7.73 -24.88 -10.88
CA ALA A 234 -8.33 -23.57 -11.14
C ALA A 234 -7.95 -23.02 -12.53
N LEU A 235 -6.67 -23.15 -12.92
CA LEU A 235 -6.18 -22.77 -14.25
C LEU A 235 -6.88 -23.55 -15.37
N ASN A 236 -7.10 -24.86 -15.18
CA ASN A 236 -7.76 -25.71 -16.17
C ASN A 236 -9.27 -25.43 -16.26
N ALA A 237 -9.90 -25.06 -15.15
CA ALA A 237 -11.33 -24.73 -15.09
C ALA A 237 -11.66 -23.33 -15.63
N SER A 238 -10.68 -22.43 -15.73
CA SER A 238 -10.89 -21.06 -16.18
C SER A 238 -11.33 -21.01 -17.65
N THR A 239 -12.51 -20.43 -17.89
CA THR A 239 -13.13 -20.26 -19.22
C THR A 239 -12.71 -18.98 -19.92
N GLU A 240 -12.22 -17.99 -19.18
CA GLU A 240 -11.73 -16.71 -19.68
C GLU A 240 -10.21 -16.75 -19.82
N ARG A 241 -9.72 -16.80 -21.07
CA ARG A 241 -8.30 -16.79 -21.39
C ARG A 241 -7.90 -15.41 -21.88
N GLU A 242 -7.53 -14.49 -20.98
CA GLU A 242 -6.79 -13.27 -21.37
C GLU A 242 -5.32 -13.58 -21.72
N GLY A 243 -5.11 -14.57 -22.60
CA GLY A 243 -3.80 -15.09 -23.00
C GLY A 243 -3.50 -16.48 -22.44
N SER A 244 -2.52 -17.16 -23.05
CA SER A 244 -2.07 -18.50 -22.63
C SER A 244 -1.49 -18.43 -21.21
N LYS A 245 -1.97 -19.31 -20.31
CA LYS A 245 -1.50 -19.47 -18.91
C LYS A 245 -1.81 -18.32 -17.93
N ARG A 246 -2.90 -17.58 -18.11
CA ARG A 246 -3.37 -16.58 -17.13
C ARG A 246 -4.71 -16.99 -16.53
N LEU A 247 -4.87 -16.76 -15.22
CA LEU A 247 -6.17 -16.83 -14.55
C LEU A 247 -6.89 -15.50 -14.78
N SER A 248 -8.10 -15.53 -15.36
CA SER A 248 -9.03 -14.42 -15.19
C SER A 248 -9.54 -14.42 -13.76
N ILE A 249 -9.41 -13.30 -13.07
CA ILE A 249 -10.07 -13.04 -11.77
C ILE A 249 -11.48 -12.46 -12.02
N GLY A 250 -11.88 -12.31 -13.30
CA GLY A 250 -13.24 -11.94 -13.70
C GLY A 250 -14.21 -13.10 -13.49
N ILE A 251 -15.30 -12.82 -12.78
CA ILE A 251 -16.58 -13.51 -12.94
C ILE A 251 -17.44 -12.65 -13.86
#